data_AF-C6W7A8-F1
#
_entry.id   AF-C6W7A8-F1
#
_cell.length_a   1.000
_cell.length_b   1.000
_cell.length_c   1.000
_cell.angle_alpha   90.00
_cell.angle_beta   90.00
_cell.angle_gamma   90.00
#
_symmetry.space_group_name_H-M   'P 1'
#
loop_
_entity.id
_entity.type
_entity.pdbx_description
1 polymer ?
#
loop_
_entity_poly.entity_id
_entity_poly.type
_entity_poly.pdbx_seq_one_letter_code
_entity_poly.pdbx_strand_id
1 'polypeptide(L)'
;MKNLLKSMLALGIALVTFASNAQDNPAKHRVVYKGDKGPGVGKNIVFIATDHEYRGEESLPALARIMAKKYGFTCTVVYALDSNGYIYPGSSNVKGLDVLEKADLMVLFMRFAHFSDQEMQHFDNYLKRGGPIVAFRTSTHAFEIKNDPKWEHYTWNYKGPKTAWKDGFGEHILGETWVSHYGTNHKQSSKIIIDEAQKSHPIMRGVKDMWVQSGGYTAEPKGTVLAKGQVLNGMTADSPADPTKELLPVAWIRDYQMEGGKKGRAFTTTHGASEDLLNDGFRRMIVNAMFWGLGQENAIKPNNDIAFVGPYKPTTFNFSGYKANVKPSDLAGWDSLIMPGEVVKKKKSK
;
A
#
# COMPACT_ATOMS: atom_id res chain seq x y z
N MET A 1 77.16 -21.62 38.08
CA MET A 1 76.62 -20.26 38.27
C MET A 1 76.17 -19.75 36.90
N LYS A 2 74.90 -19.98 36.53
CA LYS A 2 73.79 -19.00 36.50
C LYS A 2 74.05 -17.78 35.59
N ASN A 3 73.22 -17.68 34.52
CA ASN A 3 72.71 -16.50 33.78
C ASN A 3 72.73 -16.81 32.27
N LEU A 4 71.66 -17.21 31.57
CA LEU A 4 70.29 -16.67 31.36
C LEU A 4 70.24 -15.47 30.38
N LEU A 5 70.09 -15.75 29.08
CA LEU A 5 69.59 -14.84 28.03
C LEU A 5 68.97 -15.70 26.90
N LYS A 6 67.64 -15.93 26.92
CA LYS A 6 66.56 -15.13 26.29
C LYS A 6 66.51 -15.26 24.76
N SER A 7 65.75 -16.27 24.31
CA SER A 7 65.23 -16.43 22.96
C SER A 7 64.14 -15.37 22.70
N MET A 8 64.30 -14.55 21.66
CA MET A 8 63.22 -13.70 21.13
C MET A 8 62.54 -14.45 19.98
N LEU A 9 61.34 -14.96 20.23
CA LEU A 9 60.42 -15.42 19.19
C LEU A 9 59.43 -14.28 18.93
N ALA A 10 59.56 -13.64 17.78
CA ALA A 10 58.63 -12.60 17.32
C ALA A 10 57.30 -13.27 16.92
N LEU A 11 56.28 -13.10 17.75
CA LEU A 11 54.91 -13.51 17.43
C LEU A 11 54.18 -12.31 16.81
N GLY A 12 54.08 -12.30 15.48
CA GLY A 12 53.26 -11.33 14.75
C GLY A 12 51.78 -11.61 14.98
N ILE A 13 51.12 -10.79 15.78
CA ILE A 13 49.66 -10.81 15.94
C ILE A 13 49.07 -10.01 14.78
N ALA A 14 48.53 -10.71 13.77
CA ALA A 14 47.67 -10.11 12.78
C ALA A 14 46.31 -9.78 13.43
N LEU A 15 46.08 -8.50 13.74
CA LEU A 15 44.75 -8.01 14.09
C LEU A 15 43.87 -8.05 12.83
N VAL A 16 43.05 -9.08 12.71
CA VAL A 16 41.92 -9.09 11.78
C VAL A 16 40.83 -8.23 12.40
N THR A 17 40.73 -6.97 11.98
CA THR A 17 39.59 -6.11 12.29
C THR A 17 38.39 -6.60 11.51
N PHE A 18 37.52 -7.39 12.15
CA PHE A 18 36.17 -7.62 11.65
C PHE A 18 35.42 -6.29 11.72
N ALA A 19 35.33 -5.60 10.59
CA ALA A 19 34.37 -4.52 10.42
C ALA A 19 32.97 -5.14 10.56
N SER A 20 32.34 -4.93 11.72
CA SER A 20 30.93 -5.22 11.90
C SER A 20 30.15 -4.33 10.92
N ASN A 21 29.71 -4.90 9.79
CA ASN A 21 28.68 -4.28 8.98
C ASN A 21 27.49 -4.02 9.90
N ALA A 22 27.26 -2.76 10.26
CA ALA A 22 26.09 -2.38 11.05
C ALA A 22 24.86 -2.79 10.23
N GLN A 23 24.24 -3.90 10.64
CA GLN A 23 23.05 -4.43 10.00
C GLN A 23 21.98 -3.33 10.03
N ASP A 24 21.54 -2.87 8.86
CA ASP A 24 20.60 -1.75 8.76
C ASP A 24 19.35 -2.08 9.56
N ASN A 25 19.09 -1.33 10.64
CA ASN A 25 18.02 -1.64 11.58
C ASN A 25 16.66 -1.47 10.87
N PRO A 26 15.88 -2.55 10.67
CA PRO A 26 14.63 -2.46 9.92
C PRO A 26 13.62 -1.48 10.52
N ALA A 27 13.69 -1.21 11.84
CA ALA A 27 12.84 -0.23 12.51
C ALA A 27 12.98 1.21 11.98
N LYS A 28 14.06 1.51 11.24
CA LYS A 28 14.25 2.81 10.60
C LYS A 28 13.36 3.02 9.38
N HIS A 29 12.91 1.92 8.74
CA HIS A 29 12.25 1.99 7.43
C HIS A 29 10.77 1.60 7.48
N ARG A 30 10.33 1.03 8.60
CA ARG A 30 8.96 0.53 8.78
C ARG A 30 8.47 0.73 10.21
N VAL A 31 7.15 0.76 10.38
CA VAL A 31 6.48 0.66 11.68
C VAL A 31 5.75 -0.69 11.78
N VAL A 32 5.78 -1.30 12.95
CA VAL A 32 5.11 -2.59 13.21
C VAL A 32 4.08 -2.41 14.33
N TYR A 33 2.82 -2.68 14.02
CA TYR A 33 1.73 -2.76 14.97
C TYR A 33 1.41 -4.22 15.23
N LYS A 34 1.70 -4.71 16.44
CA LYS A 34 1.44 -6.09 16.82
C LYS A 34 0.11 -6.17 17.57
N GLY A 35 -0.87 -6.83 16.96
CA GLY A 35 -2.07 -7.28 17.65
C GLY A 35 -1.81 -8.56 18.46
N ASP A 36 -2.56 -8.73 19.54
CA ASP A 36 -2.42 -9.84 20.49
C ASP A 36 -3.72 -10.64 20.69
N LYS A 37 -4.85 -10.15 20.17
CA LYS A 37 -6.16 -10.79 20.29
C LYS A 37 -6.99 -10.62 19.03
N GLY A 38 -7.66 -11.69 18.61
CA GLY A 38 -8.62 -11.67 17.50
C GLY A 38 -8.30 -12.69 16.41
N PRO A 39 -9.10 -12.73 15.33
CA PRO A 39 -8.97 -13.71 14.24
C PRO A 39 -7.68 -13.58 13.43
N GLY A 40 -6.94 -12.48 13.57
CA GLY A 40 -5.70 -12.18 12.86
C GLY A 40 -4.42 -12.58 13.58
N VAL A 41 -4.51 -13.10 14.81
CA VAL A 41 -3.32 -13.51 15.57
C VAL A 41 -2.50 -14.54 14.78
N GLY A 42 -1.20 -14.27 14.65
CA GLY A 42 -0.27 -15.11 13.90
C GLY A 42 -0.21 -14.82 12.39
N LYS A 43 -1.08 -13.95 11.86
CA LYS A 43 -1.05 -13.52 10.45
C LYS A 43 -0.39 -12.14 10.30
N ASN A 44 0.31 -11.96 9.19
CA ASN A 44 1.09 -10.76 8.86
C ASN A 44 0.48 -10.01 7.68
N ILE A 45 0.16 -8.73 7.87
CA ILE A 45 -0.26 -7.84 6.79
C ILE A 45 0.84 -6.81 6.56
N VAL A 46 1.30 -6.67 5.32
CA VAL A 46 2.30 -5.68 4.92
C VAL A 46 1.64 -4.59 4.09
N PHE A 47 1.80 -3.35 4.49
CA PHE A 47 1.29 -2.15 3.84
C PHE A 47 2.45 -1.40 3.19
N ILE A 48 2.34 -1.01 1.93
CA ILE A 48 3.40 -0.30 1.20
C ILE A 48 2.86 1.04 0.70
N ALA A 49 3.40 2.15 1.24
CA ALA A 49 2.99 3.51 0.92
C ALA A 49 4.09 4.26 0.15
N THR A 50 3.85 4.51 -1.14
CA THR A 50 4.77 5.28 -2.00
C THR A 50 4.08 6.29 -2.91
N ASP A 51 2.76 6.47 -2.79
CA ASP A 51 2.01 7.45 -3.56
C ASP A 51 2.49 8.91 -3.31
N HIS A 52 2.23 9.79 -4.29
CA HIS A 52 2.70 11.18 -4.31
C HIS A 52 1.68 12.22 -3.80
N GLU A 53 0.38 11.90 -3.86
CA GLU A 53 -0.71 12.87 -3.91
C GLU A 53 -1.78 12.58 -2.86
N TYR A 54 -2.25 11.34 -2.80
CA TYR A 54 -3.42 10.84 -2.08
C TYR A 54 -3.16 10.38 -0.65
N ARG A 55 -1.94 10.61 -0.14
CA ARG A 55 -1.57 10.44 1.27
C ARG A 55 -1.67 9.00 1.76
N GLY A 56 -1.12 8.06 0.99
CA GLY A 56 -1.01 6.66 1.42
C GLY A 56 -0.25 6.47 2.73
N GLU A 57 0.72 7.36 2.99
CA GLU A 57 1.44 7.44 4.26
C GLU A 57 0.57 7.82 5.47
N GLU A 58 -0.64 8.34 5.25
CA GLU A 58 -1.64 8.60 6.28
C GLU A 58 -2.70 7.48 6.34
N SER A 59 -3.26 7.05 5.20
CA SER A 59 -4.36 6.08 5.19
C SER A 59 -3.94 4.67 5.57
N LEU A 60 -2.79 4.19 5.07
CA LEU A 60 -2.33 2.83 5.34
C LEU A 60 -2.00 2.57 6.82
N PRO A 61 -1.28 3.45 7.56
CA PRO A 61 -1.12 3.24 9.00
C PRO A 61 -2.43 3.31 9.78
N ALA A 62 -3.43 4.08 9.34
CA ALA A 62 -4.73 4.11 10.00
C ALA A 62 -5.43 2.75 9.90
N LEU A 63 -5.42 2.16 8.69
CA LEU A 63 -5.92 0.81 8.44
C LEU A 63 -5.11 -0.25 9.20
N ALA A 64 -3.78 -0.15 9.19
CA ALA A 64 -2.90 -1.06 9.91
C ALA A 64 -3.20 -1.09 11.41
N ARG A 65 -3.44 0.08 12.03
CA ARG A 65 -3.80 0.14 13.46
C ARG A 65 -5.18 -0.47 13.72
N ILE A 66 -6.17 -0.26 12.84
CA ILE A 66 -7.48 -0.91 12.93
C ILE A 66 -7.31 -2.44 12.90
N MET A 67 -6.61 -2.95 11.88
CA MET A 67 -6.41 -4.39 11.70
C MET A 67 -5.63 -5.01 12.87
N ALA A 68 -4.57 -4.36 13.33
CA ALA A 68 -3.78 -4.86 14.44
C ALA A 68 -4.53 -4.80 15.78
N LYS A 69 -5.06 -3.63 16.16
CA LYS A 69 -5.63 -3.42 17.50
C LYS A 69 -6.96 -4.15 17.71
N LYS A 70 -7.81 -4.18 16.68
CA LYS A 70 -9.17 -4.73 16.81
C LYS A 70 -9.26 -6.20 16.44
N TYR A 71 -8.35 -6.67 15.57
CA TYR A 71 -8.44 -8.00 14.99
C TYR A 71 -7.19 -8.87 15.19
N GLY A 72 -6.12 -8.34 15.79
CA GLY A 72 -4.99 -9.15 16.26
C GLY A 72 -3.90 -9.41 15.22
N PHE A 73 -3.99 -8.82 14.03
CA PHE A 73 -2.97 -8.98 12.99
C PHE A 73 -1.63 -8.35 13.42
N THR A 74 -0.53 -8.90 12.91
CA THR A 74 0.74 -8.17 12.88
C THR A 74 0.79 -7.34 11.61
N CYS A 75 0.67 -6.02 11.74
CA CYS A 75 0.66 -5.11 10.61
C CYS A 75 1.97 -4.35 10.51
N THR A 76 2.68 -4.51 9.40
CA THR A 76 3.91 -3.76 9.10
C THR A 76 3.61 -2.74 8.01
N VAL A 77 3.93 -1.46 8.23
CA VAL A 77 3.82 -0.42 7.21
C VAL A 77 5.21 0.02 6.79
N VAL A 78 5.49 -0.13 5.50
CA VAL A 78 6.73 0.25 4.83
C VAL A 78 6.48 1.53 4.04
N TYR A 79 7.40 2.47 4.13
CA TYR A 79 7.27 3.79 3.51
C TYR A 79 8.36 4.04 2.48
N ALA A 80 8.02 4.89 1.51
CA ALA A 80 8.97 5.67 0.74
C ALA A 80 9.68 6.69 1.65
N LEU A 81 11.02 6.78 1.59
CA LEU A 81 11.83 7.64 2.45
C LEU A 81 12.71 8.61 1.66
N ASP A 82 13.11 9.72 2.30
CA ASP A 82 14.22 10.56 1.84
C ASP A 82 15.59 10.00 2.27
N SER A 83 16.67 10.70 1.93
CA SER A 83 18.04 10.31 2.30
C SER A 83 18.33 10.35 3.80
N ASN A 84 17.51 11.07 4.57
CA ASN A 84 17.64 11.24 6.02
C ASN A 84 16.76 10.24 6.80
N GLY A 85 15.99 9.40 6.09
CA GLY A 85 15.08 8.42 6.67
C GLY A 85 13.74 8.99 7.12
N TYR A 86 13.36 10.19 6.65
CA TYR A 86 12.00 10.71 6.84
C TYR A 86 11.08 10.16 5.75
N ILE A 87 9.80 9.97 6.10
CA ILE A 87 8.75 9.59 5.16
C ILE A 87 8.66 10.66 4.07
N TYR A 88 8.79 10.24 2.82
CA TYR A 88 8.79 11.10 1.64
C TYR A 88 7.87 10.54 0.55
N PRO A 89 6.62 11.03 0.47
CA PRO A 89 5.62 10.55 -0.49
C PRO A 89 6.11 10.69 -1.95
N GLY A 90 6.02 9.60 -2.70
CA GLY A 90 6.50 9.51 -4.08
C GLY A 90 7.97 9.09 -4.27
N SER A 91 8.73 8.90 -3.19
CA SER A 91 10.09 8.35 -3.31
C SER A 91 10.06 6.90 -3.81
N SER A 92 11.06 6.54 -4.61
CA SER A 92 11.37 5.13 -4.91
C SER A 92 12.34 4.50 -3.89
N ASN A 93 12.84 5.28 -2.92
CA ASN A 93 13.67 4.76 -1.84
C ASN A 93 12.80 4.08 -0.78
N VAL A 94 12.44 2.83 -1.07
CA VAL A 94 11.79 1.88 -0.15
C VAL A 94 12.82 0.87 0.30
N LYS A 95 12.76 0.48 1.58
CA LYS A 95 13.64 -0.53 2.17
C LYS A 95 12.87 -1.46 3.09
N GLY A 96 13.33 -2.69 3.18
CA GLY A 96 12.83 -3.65 4.16
C GLY A 96 11.56 -4.36 3.73
N LEU A 97 11.40 -4.62 2.42
CA LEU A 97 10.37 -5.52 1.89
C LEU A 97 10.69 -7.00 2.13
N ASP A 98 11.78 -7.33 2.84
CA ASP A 98 12.08 -8.68 3.35
C ASP A 98 10.89 -9.29 4.14
N VAL A 99 10.08 -8.45 4.79
CA VAL A 99 8.85 -8.89 5.48
C VAL A 99 7.82 -9.54 4.57
N LEU A 100 7.87 -9.29 3.26
CA LEU A 100 6.97 -9.93 2.29
C LEU A 100 7.19 -11.45 2.21
N GLU A 101 8.34 -11.97 2.63
CA GLU A 101 8.59 -13.42 2.69
C GLU A 101 7.58 -14.13 3.60
N LYS A 102 7.13 -13.46 4.68
CA LYS A 102 6.20 -14.00 5.68
C LYS A 102 4.82 -13.36 5.64
N ALA A 103 4.58 -12.42 4.71
CA ALA A 103 3.31 -11.74 4.61
C ALA A 103 2.19 -12.70 4.15
N ASP A 104 1.03 -12.58 4.79
CA ASP A 104 -0.22 -13.26 4.43
C ASP A 104 -1.12 -12.38 3.56
N LEU A 105 -0.91 -11.06 3.59
CA LEU A 105 -1.58 -10.07 2.74
C LEU A 105 -0.65 -8.88 2.48
N MET A 106 -0.68 -8.38 1.25
CA MET A 106 -0.01 -7.15 0.84
C MET A 106 -1.05 -6.09 0.48
N VAL A 107 -0.91 -4.90 1.07
CA VAL A 107 -1.79 -3.75 0.86
C VAL A 107 -0.99 -2.64 0.18
N LEU A 108 -1.43 -2.22 -1.01
CA LEU A 108 -0.65 -1.34 -1.87
C LEU A 108 -1.30 0.03 -2.05
N PHE A 109 -0.52 1.07 -1.79
CA PHE A 109 -0.82 2.44 -2.20
C PHE A 109 0.43 3.06 -2.82
N MET A 110 0.68 2.69 -4.08
CA MET A 110 1.93 2.98 -4.77
C MET A 110 1.69 3.75 -6.06
N ARG A 111 2.67 4.56 -6.47
CA ARG A 111 2.65 5.29 -7.74
C ARG A 111 4.05 5.39 -8.34
N PHE A 112 4.19 5.03 -9.61
CA PHE A 112 5.39 5.29 -10.42
C PHE A 112 6.73 5.01 -9.72
N ALA A 113 6.77 3.94 -8.94
CA ALA A 113 7.96 3.54 -8.20
C ALA A 113 8.96 2.81 -9.11
N HIS A 114 10.24 2.90 -8.75
CA HIS A 114 11.31 2.09 -9.32
C HIS A 114 12.28 1.71 -8.19
N PHE A 115 12.01 0.58 -7.55
CA PHE A 115 12.79 0.12 -6.40
C PHE A 115 14.14 -0.44 -6.79
N SER A 116 15.02 -0.63 -5.80
CA SER A 116 16.26 -1.38 -6.00
C SER A 116 15.98 -2.85 -6.36
N ASP A 117 16.97 -3.48 -6.98
CA ASP A 117 16.93 -4.89 -7.38
C ASP A 117 16.52 -5.85 -6.26
N GLN A 118 17.02 -5.60 -5.04
CA GLN A 118 16.73 -6.41 -3.88
C GLN A 118 15.26 -6.30 -3.46
N GLU A 119 14.74 -5.08 -3.44
CA GLU A 119 13.35 -4.80 -3.02
C GLU A 119 12.35 -5.27 -4.09
N MET A 120 12.69 -5.11 -5.37
CA MET A 120 11.93 -5.73 -6.47
C MET A 120 11.90 -7.25 -6.36
N GLN A 121 12.99 -7.89 -5.95
CA GLN A 121 13.02 -9.35 -5.79
C GLN A 121 12.09 -9.83 -4.67
N HIS A 122 12.01 -9.12 -3.53
CA HIS A 122 11.06 -9.45 -2.47
C HIS A 122 9.61 -9.33 -2.96
N PHE A 123 9.31 -8.28 -3.74
CA PHE A 123 7.99 -8.07 -4.36
C PHE A 123 7.64 -9.19 -5.35
N ASP A 124 8.56 -9.52 -6.26
CA ASP A 124 8.40 -10.61 -7.25
C ASP A 124 8.17 -11.98 -6.58
N ASN A 125 8.93 -12.27 -5.52
CA ASN A 125 8.78 -13.50 -4.74
C ASN A 125 7.40 -13.59 -4.07
N TYR A 126 6.88 -12.48 -3.55
CA TYR A 126 5.53 -12.43 -2.99
C TYR A 126 4.47 -12.77 -4.05
N LEU A 127 4.58 -12.17 -5.23
CA LEU A 127 3.64 -12.42 -6.33
C LEU A 127 3.72 -13.87 -6.82
N LYS A 128 4.93 -14.42 -7.00
CA LYS A 128 5.14 -15.82 -7.40
C LYS A 128 4.59 -16.81 -6.39
N ARG A 129 4.60 -16.47 -5.09
CA ARG A 129 3.97 -17.27 -4.03
C ARG A 129 2.43 -17.23 -4.08
N GLY A 130 1.84 -16.35 -4.90
CA GLY A 130 0.38 -16.17 -5.02
C GLY A 130 -0.20 -15.40 -3.83
N GLY A 131 0.59 -14.54 -3.19
CA GLY A 131 0.13 -13.78 -2.02
C GLY A 131 -1.03 -12.83 -2.37
N PRO A 132 -2.11 -12.75 -1.56
CA PRO A 132 -3.26 -11.93 -1.88
C PRO A 132 -2.93 -10.42 -1.81
N ILE A 133 -3.69 -9.60 -2.53
CA ILE A 133 -3.44 -8.16 -2.66
C ILE A 133 -4.72 -7.36 -2.38
N VAL A 134 -4.59 -6.27 -1.63
CA VAL A 134 -5.57 -5.18 -1.59
C VAL A 134 -4.89 -3.93 -2.14
N ALA A 135 -5.31 -3.47 -3.31
CA ALA A 135 -4.70 -2.34 -4.01
C ALA A 135 -5.65 -1.15 -4.04
N PHE A 136 -5.16 0.00 -3.63
CA PHE A 136 -5.86 1.27 -3.79
C PHE A 136 -5.43 1.93 -5.10
N ARG A 137 -6.11 3.03 -5.47
CA ARG A 137 -5.44 4.05 -6.26
C ARG A 137 -4.11 4.34 -5.57
N THR A 138 -3.01 4.62 -6.24
CA THR A 138 -2.71 4.63 -7.66
C THR A 138 -2.05 3.33 -8.14
N SER A 139 -2.24 2.22 -7.41
CA SER A 139 -1.46 0.99 -7.60
C SER A 139 -1.70 0.30 -8.95
N THR A 140 -2.73 0.66 -9.72
CA THR A 140 -2.86 0.26 -11.15
C THR A 140 -1.68 0.73 -12.00
N HIS A 141 -0.96 1.77 -11.55
CA HIS A 141 0.30 2.24 -12.11
C HIS A 141 1.36 2.37 -11.01
N ALA A 142 1.50 1.32 -10.22
CA ALA A 142 2.44 1.25 -9.10
C ALA A 142 3.89 1.50 -9.52
N PHE A 143 4.29 1.08 -10.72
CA PHE A 143 5.68 1.11 -11.19
C PHE A 143 5.86 1.94 -12.46
N GLU A 144 6.94 2.73 -12.50
CA GLU A 144 7.48 3.36 -13.71
C GLU A 144 8.98 3.01 -13.79
N ILE A 145 9.27 1.83 -14.32
CA ILE A 145 10.63 1.28 -14.40
C ILE A 145 11.22 1.62 -15.76
N LYS A 146 12.35 2.32 -15.76
CA LYS A 146 13.07 2.81 -16.94
C LYS A 146 14.50 2.28 -16.90
N ASN A 147 14.99 1.80 -18.04
CA ASN A 147 16.37 1.34 -18.22
C ASN A 147 16.79 0.18 -17.30
N ASP A 148 15.84 -0.68 -16.94
CA ASP A 148 16.11 -1.90 -16.17
C ASP A 148 15.44 -3.11 -16.86
N PRO A 149 16.17 -3.81 -17.75
CA PRO A 149 15.62 -4.96 -18.49
C PRO A 149 15.13 -6.10 -17.61
N LYS A 150 15.61 -6.20 -16.36
CA LYS A 150 15.20 -7.25 -15.43
C LYS A 150 13.77 -7.02 -14.98
N TRP A 151 13.41 -5.78 -14.68
CA TRP A 151 12.12 -5.42 -14.08
C TRP A 151 11.18 -4.60 -14.96
N GLU A 152 11.60 -4.15 -16.14
CA GLU A 152 10.82 -3.27 -17.05
C GLU A 152 9.39 -3.76 -17.32
N HIS A 153 9.14 -5.07 -17.30
CA HIS A 153 7.83 -5.67 -17.51
C HIS A 153 6.79 -5.33 -16.42
N TYR A 154 7.23 -4.87 -15.25
CA TYR A 154 6.33 -4.35 -14.21
C TYR A 154 5.83 -2.93 -14.53
N THR A 155 6.51 -2.19 -15.42
CA THR A 155 6.16 -0.80 -15.73
C THR A 155 4.72 -0.71 -16.24
N TRP A 156 3.96 0.27 -15.77
CA TRP A 156 2.51 0.36 -15.98
C TRP A 156 2.07 0.35 -17.45
N ASN A 157 2.94 0.71 -18.39
CA ASN A 157 2.64 0.74 -19.83
C ASN A 157 3.57 -0.16 -20.63
N TYR A 158 3.92 -1.33 -20.08
CA TYR A 158 4.85 -2.25 -20.74
C TYR A 158 4.36 -2.69 -22.13
N LYS A 159 5.22 -2.53 -23.13
CA LYS A 159 5.00 -2.89 -24.54
C LYS A 159 6.07 -3.83 -25.10
N GLY A 160 6.85 -4.46 -24.23
CA GLY A 160 7.95 -5.33 -24.64
C GLY A 160 7.51 -6.78 -24.94
N PRO A 161 8.47 -7.69 -25.16
CA PRO A 161 8.21 -9.04 -25.66
C PRO A 161 7.49 -9.97 -24.68
N LYS A 162 7.48 -9.68 -23.36
CA LYS A 162 6.75 -10.49 -22.37
C LYS A 162 5.25 -10.21 -22.44
N THR A 163 4.56 -10.77 -23.43
CA THR A 163 3.14 -10.46 -23.75
C THR A 163 2.16 -10.68 -22.60
N ALA A 164 2.44 -11.61 -21.68
CA ALA A 164 1.64 -11.79 -20.46
C ALA A 164 1.59 -10.53 -19.59
N TRP A 165 2.65 -9.71 -19.65
CA TRP A 165 2.82 -8.44 -18.94
C TRP A 165 2.44 -7.23 -19.77
N LYS A 166 1.70 -7.41 -20.88
CA LYS A 166 1.17 -6.28 -21.65
C LYS A 166 0.46 -5.31 -20.70
N ASP A 167 0.80 -4.03 -20.80
CA ASP A 167 0.29 -2.95 -19.94
C ASP A 167 0.62 -3.13 -18.44
N GLY A 168 1.68 -3.89 -18.15
CA GLY A 168 2.41 -3.85 -16.88
C GLY A 168 1.79 -4.59 -15.71
N PHE A 169 2.30 -4.25 -14.52
CA PHE A 169 1.85 -4.82 -13.25
C PHE A 169 0.34 -4.64 -13.01
N GLY A 170 -0.21 -3.45 -13.27
CA GLY A 170 -1.62 -3.17 -13.04
C GLY A 170 -2.52 -4.07 -13.89
N GLU A 171 -2.27 -4.14 -15.18
CA GLU A 171 -3.04 -4.97 -16.10
C GLU A 171 -2.87 -6.46 -15.79
N HIS A 172 -1.63 -6.91 -15.53
CA HIS A 172 -1.35 -8.32 -15.32
C HIS A 172 -1.90 -8.84 -13.98
N ILE A 173 -1.68 -8.10 -12.89
CA ILE A 173 -1.97 -8.55 -11.52
C ILE A 173 -3.30 -8.02 -11.02
N LEU A 174 -3.57 -6.72 -11.20
CA LEU A 174 -4.74 -6.06 -10.63
C LEU A 174 -5.94 -6.09 -11.56
N GLY A 175 -5.76 -6.34 -12.87
CA GLY A 175 -6.84 -6.37 -13.85
C GLY A 175 -7.05 -5.09 -14.62
N GLU A 176 -6.29 -4.03 -14.35
CA GLU A 176 -6.38 -2.76 -15.08
C GLU A 176 -5.12 -1.93 -14.87
N THR A 177 -4.69 -1.23 -15.92
CA THR A 177 -3.60 -0.25 -15.86
C THR A 177 -4.11 1.19 -15.68
N TRP A 178 -3.23 2.17 -15.76
CA TRP A 178 -3.62 3.57 -15.84
C TRP A 178 -4.11 3.95 -17.24
N VAL A 179 -5.35 4.41 -17.34
CA VAL A 179 -5.93 4.97 -18.57
C VAL A 179 -6.00 6.50 -18.47
N SER A 180 -6.87 7.02 -17.60
CA SER A 180 -7.06 8.45 -17.39
C SER A 180 -7.85 8.73 -16.11
N HIS A 181 -7.86 9.99 -15.67
CA HIS A 181 -8.84 10.45 -14.69
C HIS A 181 -10.24 10.46 -15.30
N TYR A 182 -11.24 10.08 -14.51
CA TYR A 182 -12.65 10.19 -14.90
C TYR A 182 -13.36 11.22 -14.03
N GLY A 183 -13.65 12.37 -14.65
CA GLY A 183 -14.02 13.60 -13.95
C GLY A 183 -12.81 14.51 -13.68
N THR A 184 -13.09 15.67 -13.09
CA THR A 184 -12.09 16.70 -12.80
C THR A 184 -11.56 16.51 -11.39
N ASN A 185 -10.34 16.00 -11.28
CA ASN A 185 -9.66 15.79 -10.00
C ASN A 185 -9.64 17.10 -9.17
N HIS A 186 -9.76 16.98 -7.85
CA HIS A 186 -9.87 18.11 -6.88
C HIS A 186 -11.12 19.00 -7.00
N LYS A 187 -12.06 18.69 -7.89
CA LYS A 187 -13.32 19.45 -8.05
C LYS A 187 -14.56 18.57 -8.01
N GLN A 188 -14.43 17.32 -8.42
CA GLN A 188 -15.51 16.34 -8.45
C GLN A 188 -15.15 15.15 -7.54
N SER A 189 -16.09 14.78 -6.69
CA SER A 189 -16.02 13.62 -5.79
C SER A 189 -16.77 12.43 -6.40
N SER A 190 -16.84 11.30 -5.68
CA SER A 190 -17.55 10.11 -6.16
C SER A 190 -18.52 9.55 -5.12
N LYS A 191 -19.68 9.12 -5.58
CA LYS A 191 -20.54 8.17 -4.85
C LYS A 191 -20.26 6.77 -5.40
N ILE A 192 -19.84 5.86 -4.54
CA ILE A 192 -19.60 4.45 -4.90
C ILE A 192 -20.90 3.67 -4.70
N ILE A 193 -21.35 3.05 -5.78
CA ILE A 193 -22.60 2.29 -5.87
C ILE A 193 -22.24 0.82 -6.01
N ILE A 194 -22.69 0.00 -5.07
CA ILE A 194 -22.48 -1.46 -5.09
C ILE A 194 -23.21 -2.02 -6.31
N ASP A 195 -22.54 -2.90 -7.06
CA ASP A 195 -23.18 -3.64 -8.14
C ASP A 195 -24.28 -4.53 -7.55
N GLU A 196 -25.49 -4.47 -8.09
CA GLU A 196 -26.65 -5.22 -7.60
C GLU A 196 -26.37 -6.72 -7.52
N ALA A 197 -25.62 -7.29 -8.48
CA ALA A 197 -25.26 -8.70 -8.48
C ALA A 197 -24.24 -9.07 -7.39
N GLN A 198 -23.57 -8.08 -6.79
CA GLN A 198 -22.48 -8.28 -5.83
C GLN A 198 -22.85 -7.86 -4.40
N LYS A 199 -24.12 -7.50 -4.13
CA LYS A 199 -24.60 -7.17 -2.78
C LYS A 199 -24.35 -8.25 -1.74
N SER A 200 -24.38 -9.52 -2.14
CA SER A 200 -24.12 -10.68 -1.27
C SER A 200 -22.63 -11.00 -1.10
N HIS A 201 -21.75 -10.37 -1.89
CA HIS A 201 -20.31 -10.64 -1.83
C HIS A 201 -19.77 -10.28 -0.44
N PRO A 202 -18.89 -11.10 0.18
CA PRO A 202 -18.41 -10.86 1.55
C PRO A 202 -17.83 -9.46 1.78
N ILE A 203 -17.15 -8.89 0.77
CA ILE A 203 -16.62 -7.52 0.83
C ILE A 203 -17.71 -6.46 1.08
N MET A 204 -18.91 -6.68 0.57
CA MET A 204 -20.03 -5.73 0.64
C MET A 204 -20.88 -5.88 1.91
N ARG A 205 -20.56 -6.84 2.78
CA ARG A 205 -21.32 -7.09 4.01
C ARG A 205 -21.29 -5.89 4.95
N GLY A 206 -22.47 -5.29 5.17
CA GLY A 206 -22.65 -4.12 6.04
C GLY A 206 -22.19 -2.79 5.42
N VAL A 207 -21.71 -2.78 4.18
CA VAL A 207 -21.25 -1.57 3.47
C VAL A 207 -22.45 -0.76 3.00
N LYS A 208 -22.45 0.54 3.27
CA LYS A 208 -23.52 1.50 2.93
C LYS A 208 -22.94 2.89 2.69
N ASP A 209 -23.64 3.74 1.96
CA ASP A 209 -23.42 5.19 1.90
C ASP A 209 -21.96 5.61 1.63
N MET A 210 -21.34 4.97 0.63
CA MET A 210 -19.97 5.25 0.24
C MET A 210 -19.86 6.52 -0.60
N TRP A 211 -19.62 7.64 0.06
CA TRP A 211 -19.15 8.86 -0.58
C TRP A 211 -17.66 9.05 -0.28
N VAL A 212 -16.89 9.39 -1.30
CA VAL A 212 -15.44 9.52 -1.24
C VAL A 212 -15.01 10.78 -1.99
N GLN A 213 -13.98 11.45 -1.50
CA GLN A 213 -13.54 12.75 -2.01
C GLN A 213 -12.69 12.62 -3.26
N SER A 214 -11.90 11.55 -3.38
CA SER A 214 -11.12 11.32 -4.59
C SER A 214 -12.00 10.95 -5.79
N GLY A 215 -11.69 11.50 -6.97
CA GLY A 215 -12.39 11.18 -8.21
C GLY A 215 -11.81 9.91 -8.87
N GLY A 216 -12.63 9.06 -9.48
CA GLY A 216 -12.22 7.78 -10.06
C GLY A 216 -11.39 7.85 -11.35
N TYR A 217 -11.19 6.69 -11.97
CA TYR A 217 -10.46 6.51 -13.23
C TYR A 217 -11.39 6.04 -14.34
N THR A 218 -10.98 6.25 -15.58
CA THR A 218 -11.52 5.45 -16.69
C THR A 218 -10.95 4.05 -16.52
N ALA A 219 -11.82 3.03 -16.40
CA ALA A 219 -11.41 1.67 -16.11
C ALA A 219 -12.41 0.64 -16.68
N GLU A 220 -11.89 -0.43 -17.27
CA GLU A 220 -12.60 -1.61 -17.75
C GLU A 220 -11.89 -2.87 -17.25
N PRO A 221 -11.90 -3.12 -15.93
CA PRO A 221 -11.02 -4.10 -15.33
C PRO A 221 -11.37 -5.54 -15.73
N LYS A 222 -10.33 -6.33 -15.98
CA LYS A 222 -10.40 -7.79 -16.11
C LYS A 222 -10.63 -8.44 -14.75
N GLY A 223 -11.90 -8.53 -14.34
CA GLY A 223 -12.29 -9.15 -13.09
C GLY A 223 -13.79 -9.06 -12.82
N THR A 224 -14.19 -9.38 -11.59
CA THR A 224 -15.56 -9.18 -11.14
C THR A 224 -15.69 -7.80 -10.53
N VAL A 225 -16.42 -6.91 -11.21
CA VAL A 225 -16.74 -5.57 -10.71
C VAL A 225 -17.71 -5.68 -9.54
N LEU A 226 -17.31 -5.14 -8.39
CA LEU A 226 -18.11 -5.15 -7.16
C LEU A 226 -18.85 -3.84 -6.94
N ALA A 227 -18.31 -2.72 -7.44
CA ALA A 227 -18.94 -1.41 -7.34
C ALA A 227 -18.51 -0.49 -8.48
N LYS A 228 -19.40 0.44 -8.82
CA LYS A 228 -19.19 1.49 -9.82
C LYS A 228 -19.25 2.88 -9.17
N GLY A 229 -18.52 3.84 -9.70
CA GLY A 229 -18.49 5.22 -9.24
C GLY A 229 -19.43 6.10 -10.05
N GLN A 230 -20.27 6.88 -9.36
CA GLN A 230 -20.98 8.01 -9.90
C GLN A 230 -20.18 9.29 -9.60
N VAL A 231 -19.79 10.01 -10.64
CA VAL A 231 -19.10 11.30 -10.49
C VAL A 231 -20.10 12.34 -9.97
N LEU A 232 -19.70 13.13 -8.97
CA LEU A 232 -20.49 14.22 -8.40
C LEU A 232 -19.88 15.59 -8.77
N ASN A 233 -20.72 16.56 -9.09
CA ASN A 233 -20.37 17.95 -9.37
C ASN A 233 -20.11 18.76 -8.08
N GLY A 234 -19.10 18.34 -7.33
CA GLY A 234 -18.64 19.01 -6.12
C GLY A 234 -17.91 18.05 -5.18
N MET A 235 -17.43 18.60 -4.07
CA MET A 235 -16.60 17.91 -3.07
C MET A 235 -17.39 17.60 -1.78
N THR A 236 -18.72 17.46 -1.88
CA THR A 236 -19.59 17.11 -0.75
C THR A 236 -20.48 15.92 -1.10
N ALA A 237 -20.97 15.20 -0.09
CA ALA A 237 -21.78 14.00 -0.27
C ALA A 237 -23.15 14.25 -0.92
N ASP A 238 -23.67 15.47 -0.83
CA ASP A 238 -24.93 15.95 -1.38
C ASP A 238 -24.77 16.64 -2.74
N SER A 239 -23.54 16.76 -3.26
CA SER A 239 -23.28 17.32 -4.59
C SER A 239 -24.05 16.52 -5.65
N PRO A 240 -24.68 17.19 -6.64
CA PRO A 240 -25.47 16.49 -7.66
C PRO A 240 -24.58 15.63 -8.55
N ALA A 241 -25.11 14.52 -9.06
CA ALA A 241 -24.40 13.70 -10.04
C ALA A 241 -24.06 14.50 -11.31
N ASP A 242 -22.91 14.23 -11.91
CA ASP A 242 -22.56 14.76 -13.22
C ASP A 242 -23.39 14.04 -14.31
N PRO A 243 -24.36 14.72 -14.96
CA PRO A 243 -25.25 14.07 -15.92
C PRO A 243 -24.55 13.66 -17.22
N THR A 244 -23.29 14.10 -17.43
CA THR A 244 -22.49 13.79 -18.62
C THR A 244 -21.62 12.55 -18.45
N LYS A 245 -21.66 11.92 -17.27
CA LYS A 245 -20.79 10.79 -16.90
C LYS A 245 -21.61 9.55 -16.64
N GLU A 246 -21.14 8.44 -17.19
CA GLU A 246 -21.67 7.12 -16.89
C GLU A 246 -21.05 6.55 -15.61
N LEU A 247 -21.61 5.44 -15.13
CA LEU A 247 -21.05 4.72 -13.99
C LEU A 247 -19.90 3.82 -14.45
N LEU A 248 -18.69 4.11 -14.01
CA LEU A 248 -17.51 3.28 -14.30
C LEU A 248 -17.11 2.38 -13.12
N PRO A 249 -16.52 1.21 -13.36
CA PRO A 249 -15.93 0.36 -12.32
C PRO A 249 -14.94 1.11 -11.42
N VAL A 250 -15.11 0.95 -10.10
CA VAL A 250 -14.21 1.58 -9.10
C VAL A 250 -13.79 0.64 -7.99
N ALA A 251 -14.38 -0.55 -7.89
CA ALA A 251 -13.93 -1.64 -7.03
C ALA A 251 -14.18 -2.97 -7.72
N TRP A 252 -13.18 -3.84 -7.77
CA TRP A 252 -13.28 -5.16 -8.39
C TRP A 252 -12.35 -6.17 -7.72
N ILE A 253 -12.58 -7.44 -8.01
CA ILE A 253 -11.71 -8.56 -7.63
C ILE A 253 -11.24 -9.32 -8.85
N ARG A 254 -10.08 -9.98 -8.72
CA ARG A 254 -9.48 -10.80 -9.77
C ARG A 254 -8.62 -11.90 -9.15
N ASP A 255 -8.61 -13.08 -9.76
CA ASP A 255 -7.54 -14.05 -9.57
C ASP A 255 -6.40 -13.78 -10.55
N TYR A 256 -5.16 -13.89 -10.08
CA TYR A 256 -3.95 -13.72 -10.90
C TYR A 256 -2.99 -14.88 -10.69
N GLN A 257 -2.06 -15.07 -11.62
CA GLN A 257 -1.00 -16.06 -11.48
C GLN A 257 0.24 -15.62 -12.26
N MET A 258 1.38 -15.57 -11.58
CA MET A 258 2.68 -15.36 -12.22
C MET A 258 3.10 -16.61 -13.00
N GLU A 259 3.88 -16.45 -14.05
CA GLU A 259 4.52 -17.59 -14.73
C GLU A 259 5.32 -18.45 -13.73
N GLY A 260 5.03 -19.75 -13.68
CA GLY A 260 5.62 -20.69 -12.71
C GLY A 260 5.22 -20.46 -11.24
N GLY A 261 4.33 -19.49 -10.97
CA GLY A 261 3.86 -19.14 -9.63
C GLY A 261 2.55 -19.82 -9.24
N LYS A 262 2.13 -19.58 -8.00
CA LYS A 262 0.81 -20.01 -7.48
C LYS A 262 -0.26 -18.97 -7.80
N LYS A 263 -1.51 -19.41 -7.83
CA LYS A 263 -2.67 -18.51 -7.94
C LYS A 263 -2.76 -17.62 -6.71
N GLY A 264 -2.96 -16.32 -6.93
CA GLY A 264 -3.32 -15.34 -5.91
C GLY A 264 -4.62 -14.64 -6.27
N ARG A 265 -5.12 -13.82 -5.34
CA ARG A 265 -6.35 -13.02 -5.52
C ARG A 265 -6.08 -11.57 -5.17
N ALA A 266 -6.65 -10.66 -5.93
CA ALA A 266 -6.52 -9.21 -5.74
C ALA A 266 -7.91 -8.59 -5.59
N PHE A 267 -8.05 -7.69 -4.62
CA PHE A 267 -9.08 -6.65 -4.62
C PHE A 267 -8.41 -5.34 -5.01
N THR A 268 -9.04 -4.59 -5.92
CA THR A 268 -8.54 -3.29 -6.37
C THR A 268 -9.66 -2.27 -6.31
N THR A 269 -9.33 -1.05 -5.89
CA THR A 269 -10.21 0.11 -5.99
C THR A 269 -9.48 1.30 -6.59
N THR A 270 -10.19 2.15 -7.35
CA THR A 270 -9.67 3.42 -7.87
C THR A 270 -9.82 4.57 -6.88
N HIS A 271 -10.18 4.29 -5.63
CA HIS A 271 -10.27 5.24 -4.52
C HIS A 271 -9.26 4.89 -3.44
N GLY A 272 -9.20 5.67 -2.35
CA GLY A 272 -8.30 5.36 -1.25
C GLY A 272 -7.60 6.54 -0.61
N ALA A 273 -7.84 7.76 -1.09
CA ALA A 273 -7.21 8.93 -0.52
C ALA A 273 -7.46 9.00 0.98
N SER A 274 -6.54 9.60 1.72
CA SER A 274 -6.64 9.73 3.18
C SER A 274 -8.02 10.19 3.67
N GLU A 275 -8.62 11.17 3.00
CA GLU A 275 -9.94 11.69 3.33
C GLU A 275 -11.10 10.73 2.98
N ASP A 276 -10.92 9.83 2.01
CA ASP A 276 -11.94 8.81 1.66
C ASP A 276 -12.19 7.86 2.84
N LEU A 277 -11.16 7.63 3.66
CA LEU A 277 -11.22 6.76 4.83
C LEU A 277 -12.09 7.34 5.97
N LEU A 278 -12.45 8.62 5.90
CA LEU A 278 -13.39 9.25 6.83
C LEU A 278 -14.82 8.73 6.63
N ASN A 279 -15.15 8.19 5.46
CA ASN A 279 -16.44 7.56 5.21
C ASN A 279 -16.47 6.12 5.75
N ASP A 280 -17.42 5.86 6.66
CA ASP A 280 -17.57 4.55 7.31
C ASP A 280 -17.84 3.40 6.34
N GLY A 281 -18.66 3.65 5.31
CA GLY A 281 -18.96 2.69 4.27
C GLY A 281 -17.72 2.24 3.52
N PHE A 282 -16.95 3.24 3.04
CA PHE A 282 -15.72 2.99 2.30
C PHE A 282 -14.70 2.26 3.17
N ARG A 283 -14.47 2.76 4.39
CA ARG A 283 -13.58 2.11 5.37
C ARG A 283 -14.01 0.67 5.68
N ARG A 284 -15.31 0.39 5.79
CA ARG A 284 -15.82 -0.97 5.99
C ARG A 284 -15.52 -1.88 4.81
N MET A 285 -15.77 -1.41 3.59
CA MET A 285 -15.47 -2.16 2.37
C MET A 285 -14.00 -2.58 2.34
N ILE A 286 -13.09 -1.66 2.68
CA ILE A 286 -11.66 -1.92 2.74
C ILE A 286 -11.28 -2.95 3.81
N VAL A 287 -11.79 -2.82 5.04
CA VAL A 287 -11.55 -3.80 6.11
C VAL A 287 -12.06 -5.18 5.71
N ASN A 288 -13.24 -5.24 5.10
CA ASN A 288 -13.81 -6.49 4.58
C ASN A 288 -12.95 -7.07 3.43
N ALA A 289 -12.40 -6.23 2.54
CA ALA A 289 -11.50 -6.65 1.47
C ALA A 289 -10.21 -7.26 2.00
N MET A 290 -9.67 -6.77 3.13
CA MET A 290 -8.50 -7.38 3.77
C MET A 290 -8.83 -8.76 4.33
N PHE A 291 -9.94 -8.91 5.06
CA PHE A 291 -10.39 -10.22 5.53
C PHE A 291 -10.66 -11.19 4.38
N TRP A 292 -11.29 -10.71 3.30
CA TRP A 292 -11.51 -11.47 2.08
C TRP A 292 -10.15 -11.93 1.53
N GLY A 293 -9.21 -11.02 1.25
CA GLY A 293 -7.88 -11.37 0.74
C GLY A 293 -7.17 -12.46 1.55
N LEU A 294 -7.31 -12.42 2.87
CA LEU A 294 -6.75 -13.39 3.82
C LEU A 294 -7.47 -14.76 3.88
N GLY A 295 -8.54 -14.95 3.10
CA GLY A 295 -9.41 -16.14 3.14
C GLY A 295 -10.18 -16.27 4.46
N GLN A 296 -10.55 -15.14 5.08
CA GLN A 296 -11.22 -15.07 6.37
C GLN A 296 -12.63 -14.47 6.25
N GLU A 297 -13.37 -14.84 5.22
CA GLU A 297 -14.72 -14.35 4.92
C GLU A 297 -15.73 -14.62 6.05
N ASN A 298 -15.51 -15.70 6.82
CA ASN A 298 -16.30 -16.04 8.01
C ASN A 298 -16.10 -15.06 9.18
N ALA A 299 -14.99 -14.30 9.19
CA ALA A 299 -14.73 -13.27 10.19
C ALA A 299 -15.36 -11.91 9.80
N ILE A 300 -15.89 -11.77 8.58
CA ILE A 300 -16.53 -10.54 8.13
C ILE A 300 -17.94 -10.46 8.73
N LYS A 301 -18.20 -9.46 9.58
CA LYS A 301 -19.53 -9.20 10.15
C LYS A 301 -20.02 -7.82 9.72
N PRO A 302 -21.33 -7.62 9.53
CA PRO A 302 -21.88 -6.33 9.10
C PRO A 302 -21.56 -5.18 10.08
N ASN A 303 -21.30 -5.51 11.35
CA ASN A 303 -21.00 -4.59 12.43
C ASN A 303 -19.56 -4.72 12.97
N ASN A 304 -18.64 -5.32 12.21
CA ASN A 304 -17.22 -5.34 12.55
C ASN A 304 -16.74 -3.91 12.91
N ASP A 305 -16.01 -3.77 14.01
CA ASP A 305 -15.55 -2.47 14.49
C ASP A 305 -14.47 -1.90 13.55
N ILE A 306 -14.77 -0.76 12.95
CA ILE A 306 -13.91 -0.07 11.99
C ILE A 306 -13.45 1.31 12.50
N ALA A 307 -13.74 1.64 13.76
CA ALA A 307 -13.38 2.94 14.32
C ALA A 307 -11.85 3.13 14.28
N PHE A 308 -11.39 4.35 14.06
CA PHE A 308 -9.96 4.63 14.11
C PHE A 308 -9.36 4.29 15.48
N VAL A 309 -8.08 3.92 15.47
CA VAL A 309 -7.30 3.65 16.68
C VAL A 309 -6.29 4.78 16.82
N GLY A 310 -6.57 5.64 17.79
CA GLY A 310 -5.89 6.93 17.96
C GLY A 310 -6.41 8.02 17.00
N PRO A 311 -5.88 9.24 17.11
CA PRO A 311 -6.31 10.37 16.29
C PRO A 311 -5.96 10.18 14.81
N TYR A 312 -6.97 10.35 13.94
CA TYR A 312 -6.80 10.42 12.50
C TYR A 312 -7.32 11.77 11.98
N LYS A 313 -6.40 12.63 11.56
CA LYS A 313 -6.70 13.94 10.96
C LYS A 313 -5.95 14.03 9.62
N PRO A 314 -6.53 13.44 8.55
CA PRO A 314 -5.87 13.36 7.26
C PRO A 314 -5.66 14.75 6.69
N THR A 315 -4.55 14.95 5.96
CA THR A 315 -4.41 16.17 5.14
C THR A 315 -5.13 16.03 3.83
N THR A 316 -5.60 17.16 3.30
CA THR A 316 -6.20 17.20 1.97
C THR A 316 -5.21 16.75 0.92
N PHE A 317 -5.57 15.74 0.14
CA PHE A 317 -4.70 15.18 -0.88
C PHE A 317 -4.38 16.21 -1.96
N ASN A 318 -3.12 16.30 -2.38
CA ASN A 318 -2.63 17.23 -3.40
C ASN A 318 -1.17 16.92 -3.78
N PHE A 319 -0.66 17.52 -4.85
CA PHE A 319 0.75 17.40 -5.24
C PHE A 319 1.69 18.42 -4.58
N SER A 320 1.15 19.48 -3.98
CA SER A 320 1.89 20.68 -3.61
C SER A 320 2.44 20.67 -2.19
N GLY A 321 1.96 19.79 -1.30
CA GLY A 321 2.48 19.67 0.06
C GLY A 321 2.20 18.32 0.70
N TYR A 322 2.85 18.05 1.82
CA TYR A 322 2.71 16.83 2.61
C TYR A 322 3.21 17.08 4.03
N LYS A 323 2.87 16.22 4.99
CA LYS A 323 3.42 16.30 6.35
C LYS A 323 4.86 15.78 6.38
N ALA A 324 5.82 16.65 6.67
CA ALA A 324 7.24 16.32 6.61
C ALA A 324 7.88 16.11 7.99
N ASN A 325 9.16 15.72 7.99
CA ASN A 325 9.99 15.47 9.18
C ASN A 325 9.43 14.39 10.12
N VAL A 326 8.72 13.41 9.56
CA VAL A 326 8.18 12.26 10.30
C VAL A 326 9.00 11.03 9.92
N LYS A 327 9.54 10.32 10.90
CA LYS A 327 10.14 8.99 10.73
C LYS A 327 9.10 7.89 10.97
N PRO A 328 9.27 6.68 10.40
CA PRO A 328 8.38 5.56 10.71
C PRO A 328 8.23 5.29 12.22
N SER A 329 9.31 5.46 13.00
CA SER A 329 9.30 5.29 14.47
C SER A 329 8.34 6.23 15.19
N ASP A 330 8.09 7.42 14.64
CA ASP A 330 7.21 8.43 15.26
C ASP A 330 5.73 8.00 15.20
N LEU A 331 5.42 7.03 14.34
CA LEU A 331 4.08 6.47 14.16
C LEU A 331 3.80 5.25 15.05
N ALA A 332 4.77 4.76 15.83
CA ALA A 332 4.64 3.50 16.57
C ALA A 332 3.56 3.50 17.68
N GLY A 333 3.24 4.66 18.25
CA GLY A 333 2.25 4.77 19.34
C GLY A 333 0.81 4.62 18.87
N TRP A 334 -0.04 3.93 19.64
CA TRP A 334 -1.45 3.75 19.30
C TRP A 334 -2.26 5.05 19.36
N ASP A 335 -1.92 5.91 20.31
CA ASP A 335 -2.67 7.15 20.61
C ASP A 335 -2.04 8.39 19.95
N SER A 336 -0.95 8.22 19.19
CA SER A 336 -0.33 9.33 18.48
C SER A 336 -1.13 9.71 17.23
N LEU A 337 -1.14 11.00 16.91
CA LEU A 337 -1.67 11.47 15.63
C LEU A 337 -0.88 10.81 14.48
N ILE A 338 -1.61 10.19 13.55
CA ILE A 338 -1.00 9.65 12.33
C ILE A 338 -0.43 10.80 11.50
N MET A 339 0.86 10.66 11.15
CA MET A 339 1.69 11.71 10.55
C MET A 339 1.55 13.00 11.37
N PRO A 340 2.28 13.15 12.49
CA PRO A 340 2.15 14.31 13.38
C PRO A 340 2.89 15.56 12.88
N GLY A 341 3.60 15.49 11.73
CA GLY A 341 4.39 16.59 11.19
C GLY A 341 3.57 17.74 10.59
N GLU A 342 4.23 18.87 10.39
CA GLU A 342 3.65 20.05 9.72
C GLU A 342 3.60 19.87 8.20
N VAL A 343 2.58 20.48 7.58
CA VAL A 343 2.45 20.48 6.12
C VAL A 343 3.48 21.43 5.51
N VAL A 344 4.41 20.88 4.72
CA VAL A 344 5.38 21.64 3.95
C VAL A 344 5.02 21.62 2.47
N LYS A 345 5.43 22.66 1.73
CA LYS A 345 5.31 22.65 0.26
C LYS A 345 6.39 21.74 -0.35
N LYS A 346 6.01 20.92 -1.31
CA LYS A 346 6.97 20.13 -2.11
C LYS A 346 7.77 21.12 -2.97
N LYS A 347 9.10 21.11 -2.86
CA LYS A 347 9.95 21.91 -3.75
C LYS A 347 9.69 21.41 -5.18
N LYS A 348 9.36 22.32 -6.11
CA LYS A 348 9.31 21.97 -7.53
C LYS A 348 10.69 21.44 -7.90
N SER A 349 10.78 20.21 -8.41
CA SER A 349 11.97 19.77 -9.12
C SER A 349 12.16 20.75 -10.29
N LYS A 350 13.34 21.38 -10.36
CA LYS A 350 13.71 22.26 -11.47
C LYS A 350 13.77 21.47 -12.78
#